data_AF-A0A7U9XGI0-F1
#
_entry.id   AF-A0A7U9XGI0-F1
#
_cell.length_a   1.000
_cell.length_b   1.000
_cell.length_c   1.000
_cell.angle_alpha   90.00
_cell.angle_beta   90.00
_cell.angle_gamma   90.00
#
_symmetry.space_group_name_H-M   'P 1'
#
loop_
_entity.id
_entity.type
_entity.pdbx_description
1 polymer ?
#
loop_
_entity_poly.entity_id
_entity_poly.type
_entity_poly.pdbx_seq_one_letter_code
_entity_poly.pdbx_strand_id
1 'polypeptide(L)'
;MNYFTCDACHYIFHADDMPSSCPSCSASSIIAQNNNSKKFIIPAVRFSTETEMEQSRLAETGESATESFLERVKNLTGYTLTNDEYHTALMLLFYFKSAPKEITSMHLNDLLCGRNSFIENKMAETAAGNLYLQAQKHFTSELGRERRETGCNDAVEVAVYTEKGSAASLLLLFRQNETDQILGKTPNLTNIRSVKFDQVVKGPSGDYIRFLIDWHNSVRQ
;
A
#
# COMPACT_ATOMS: atom_id res chain seq x y z
N MET A 1 -6.29 -16.21 -26.33
CA MET A 1 -5.83 -14.97 -25.68
C MET A 1 -6.01 -14.99 -24.17
N ASN A 2 -4.91 -15.14 -23.45
CA ASN A 2 -4.82 -15.14 -22.00
C ASN A 2 -3.98 -13.95 -21.50
N TYR A 3 -4.25 -13.48 -20.28
CA TYR A 3 -3.44 -12.46 -19.62
C TYR A 3 -2.38 -13.11 -18.76
N PHE A 4 -1.14 -12.68 -18.97
CA PHE A 4 0.02 -13.21 -18.27
C PHE A 4 0.73 -12.15 -17.45
N THR A 5 1.44 -12.64 -16.44
CA THR A 5 2.09 -11.79 -15.46
C THR A 5 3.44 -12.37 -15.09
N CYS A 6 4.51 -11.68 -15.52
CA CYS A 6 5.89 -11.88 -15.07
C CYS A 6 6.07 -11.50 -13.59
N ASP A 7 6.38 -12.49 -12.75
CA ASP A 7 6.60 -12.30 -11.30
C ASP A 7 7.82 -11.44 -10.92
N ALA A 8 8.71 -11.11 -11.87
CA ALA A 8 9.99 -10.45 -11.60
C ALA A 8 10.02 -8.95 -11.93
N CYS A 9 9.87 -8.60 -13.21
CA CYS A 9 9.84 -7.19 -13.63
C CYS A 9 8.45 -6.61 -13.60
N HIS A 10 7.53 -7.51 -13.39
CA HIS A 10 6.22 -7.14 -13.17
C HIS A 10 5.50 -6.43 -14.41
N TYR A 11 5.73 -6.89 -15.62
CA TYR A 11 4.98 -6.44 -16.82
C TYR A 11 3.79 -7.33 -17.26
N ILE A 12 2.55 -6.78 -17.33
CA ILE A 12 1.33 -7.49 -17.81
C ILE A 12 1.25 -7.47 -19.35
N PHE A 13 1.05 -8.61 -20.01
CA PHE A 13 0.95 -8.70 -21.47
C PHE A 13 0.00 -9.82 -21.95
N HIS A 14 -0.32 -9.78 -23.24
CA HIS A 14 -1.22 -10.74 -23.91
C HIS A 14 -0.43 -11.77 -24.71
N ALA A 15 -0.82 -13.03 -24.61
CA ALA A 15 -0.37 -14.10 -25.49
C ALA A 15 -1.46 -15.18 -25.59
N ASP A 16 -1.39 -16.02 -26.62
CA ASP A 16 -2.29 -17.17 -26.72
C ASP A 16 -1.89 -18.29 -25.75
N ASP A 17 -0.58 -18.56 -25.65
CA ASP A 17 0.03 -19.54 -24.76
C ASP A 17 1.05 -18.91 -23.79
N MET A 18 1.38 -19.62 -22.71
CA MET A 18 2.36 -19.17 -21.71
C MET A 18 3.78 -19.12 -22.31
N PRO A 19 4.41 -17.94 -22.44
CA PRO A 19 5.72 -17.85 -23.07
C PRO A 19 6.83 -18.35 -22.15
N SER A 20 7.95 -18.77 -22.72
CA SER A 20 9.12 -19.26 -21.97
C SER A 20 9.91 -18.16 -21.26
N SER A 21 9.69 -16.89 -21.61
CA SER A 21 10.34 -15.72 -20.99
C SER A 21 9.49 -14.46 -21.12
N CYS A 22 9.72 -13.49 -20.23
CA CYS A 22 9.03 -12.20 -20.29
C CYS A 22 9.51 -11.36 -21.50
N PRO A 23 8.61 -10.79 -22.34
CA PRO A 23 9.01 -9.98 -23.48
C PRO A 23 9.64 -8.63 -23.09
N SER A 24 9.47 -8.19 -21.84
CA SER A 24 10.00 -6.92 -21.35
C SER A 24 11.37 -7.05 -20.67
N CYS A 25 11.60 -8.09 -19.87
CA CYS A 25 12.83 -8.24 -19.06
C CYS A 25 13.60 -9.55 -19.30
N SER A 26 13.09 -10.43 -20.18
CA SER A 26 13.66 -11.75 -20.50
C SER A 26 13.81 -12.73 -19.33
N ALA A 27 13.26 -12.41 -18.14
CA ALA A 27 13.30 -13.30 -16.99
C ALA A 27 12.47 -14.58 -17.23
N SER A 28 12.96 -15.70 -16.71
CA SER A 28 12.38 -17.05 -16.80
C SER A 28 11.39 -17.38 -15.68
N SER A 29 11.06 -16.40 -14.83
CA SER A 29 10.26 -16.58 -13.61
C SER A 29 8.81 -16.97 -13.88
N ILE A 30 8.28 -17.86 -13.02
CA ILE A 30 6.94 -18.46 -13.04
C ILE A 30 5.88 -17.46 -13.50
N ILE A 31 5.35 -17.69 -14.71
CA ILE A 31 4.30 -16.87 -15.29
C ILE A 31 2.97 -17.37 -14.76
N ALA A 32 2.33 -16.52 -13.99
CA ALA A 32 1.12 -16.92 -13.32
C ALA A 32 -0.08 -16.61 -14.28
N GLN A 33 -0.97 -17.58 -14.54
CA GLN A 33 -2.20 -17.41 -15.33
C GLN A 33 -3.39 -17.11 -14.40
N ASN A 34 -4.28 -16.18 -14.74
CA ASN A 34 -5.50 -15.94 -13.96
C ASN A 34 -6.72 -16.47 -14.73
N ASN A 35 -7.52 -17.35 -14.11
CA ASN A 35 -8.81 -17.80 -14.66
C ASN A 35 -9.97 -16.84 -14.35
N ASN A 36 -9.67 -15.64 -13.82
CA ASN A 36 -10.48 -14.42 -13.80
C ASN A 36 -9.61 -13.23 -14.21
N SER A 37 -9.15 -13.21 -15.47
CA SER A 37 -8.78 -12.05 -16.30
C SER A 37 -8.06 -10.83 -15.67
N LYS A 38 -7.26 -10.95 -14.61
CA LYS A 38 -6.35 -9.84 -14.20
C LYS A 38 -5.24 -10.34 -13.30
N LYS A 39 -4.03 -10.39 -13.84
CA LYS A 39 -2.84 -10.65 -13.06
C LYS A 39 -1.96 -9.42 -13.19
N PHE A 40 -1.48 -8.95 -12.04
CA PHE A 40 -0.92 -7.61 -11.81
C PHE A 40 0.55 -7.69 -11.61
N ILE A 41 1.25 -6.63 -12.02
CA ILE A 41 2.66 -6.50 -11.76
C ILE A 41 3.14 -5.01 -12.13
N ILE A 42 3.73 -4.17 -11.23
CA ILE A 42 5.12 -3.60 -10.90
C ILE A 42 6.13 -3.26 -12.03
N PRO A 43 6.88 -2.12 -12.04
CA PRO A 43 7.90 -1.83 -13.05
C PRO A 43 9.36 -2.00 -12.55
N ALA A 44 10.29 -2.25 -13.50
CA ALA A 44 11.74 -2.31 -13.27
C ALA A 44 12.41 -0.92 -13.31
N VAL A 45 13.24 -0.61 -12.32
CA VAL A 45 13.95 0.66 -12.13
C VAL A 45 15.10 0.82 -13.14
N ARG A 46 15.18 1.97 -13.81
CA ARG A 46 16.41 2.46 -14.50
C ARG A 46 16.97 3.67 -13.75
N PHE A 47 18.29 3.79 -13.73
CA PHE A 47 18.99 4.95 -13.17
C PHE A 47 18.84 6.15 -14.11
N SER A 48 18.26 7.25 -13.61
CA SER A 48 18.06 8.50 -14.35
C SER A 48 19.35 9.30 -14.48
N THR A 49 19.49 9.99 -15.61
CA THR A 49 20.64 10.89 -15.90
C THR A 49 20.48 12.24 -15.17
N GLU A 50 21.58 12.97 -14.92
CA GLU A 50 21.55 14.28 -14.22
C GLU A 50 20.58 15.28 -14.87
N THR A 51 20.40 15.22 -16.19
CA THR A 51 19.46 16.08 -16.93
C THR A 51 17.99 15.73 -16.65
N GLU A 52 17.68 14.45 -16.41
CA GLU A 52 16.34 13.98 -16.02
C GLU A 52 16.05 14.26 -14.54
N MET A 53 17.08 14.26 -13.68
CA MET A 53 16.95 14.71 -12.28
C MET A 53 16.61 16.20 -12.20
N GLU A 54 17.23 17.04 -13.03
CA GLU A 54 16.95 18.48 -13.01
C GLU A 54 15.59 18.82 -13.65
N GLN A 55 15.17 18.08 -14.68
CA GLN A 55 13.79 18.17 -15.20
C GLN A 55 12.74 17.69 -14.20
N SER A 56 13.05 16.67 -13.38
CA SER A 56 12.18 16.23 -12.29
C SER A 56 12.06 17.28 -11.19
N ARG A 57 13.17 17.96 -10.81
CA ARG A 57 13.15 19.11 -9.88
C ARG A 57 12.31 20.29 -10.40
N LEU A 58 12.37 20.56 -11.71
CA LEU A 58 11.59 21.64 -12.31
C LEU A 58 10.11 21.26 -12.47
N ALA A 59 9.80 19.98 -12.68
CA ALA A 59 8.43 19.47 -12.73
C ALA A 59 7.74 19.43 -11.34
N GLU A 60 8.50 19.45 -10.24
CA GLU A 60 7.97 19.62 -8.87
C GLU A 60 7.45 21.04 -8.59
N THR A 61 7.67 22.00 -9.50
CA THR A 61 7.17 23.38 -9.38
C THR A 61 6.00 23.65 -10.34
N GLY A 62 5.07 22.70 -10.43
CA GLY A 62 3.75 22.90 -11.01
C GLY A 62 2.70 22.44 -10.03
N GLU A 63 1.81 23.34 -9.59
CA GLU A 63 0.68 23.04 -8.70
C GLU A 63 -0.13 21.84 -9.21
N SER A 64 0.11 20.67 -8.62
CA SER A 64 -0.76 19.52 -8.73
C SER A 64 -1.71 19.58 -7.54
N ALA A 65 -3.01 19.69 -7.79
CA ALA A 65 -4.06 19.56 -6.77
C ALA A 65 -4.12 18.16 -6.11
N THR A 66 -3.18 17.28 -6.42
CA THR A 66 -3.07 15.94 -5.84
C THR A 66 -2.04 15.96 -4.71
N GLU A 67 -2.48 15.76 -3.47
CA GLU A 67 -1.58 15.59 -2.32
C GLU A 67 -0.59 14.45 -2.55
N SER A 68 0.69 14.71 -2.25
CA SER A 68 1.71 13.66 -2.31
C SER A 68 1.45 12.55 -1.27
N PHE A 69 2.02 11.36 -1.49
CA PHE A 69 1.94 10.26 -0.52
C PHE A 69 2.33 10.69 0.90
N LEU A 70 3.46 11.41 1.05
CA LEU A 70 3.95 11.83 2.37
C LEU A 70 3.08 12.93 3.00
N GLU A 71 2.50 13.80 2.19
CA GLU A 71 1.53 14.79 2.65
C GLU A 71 0.28 14.12 3.22
N ARG A 72 -0.25 13.12 2.52
CA ARG A 72 -1.39 12.33 2.98
C ARG A 72 -1.10 11.60 4.30
N VAL A 73 0.11 11.04 4.44
CA VAL A 73 0.56 10.42 5.70
C VAL A 73 0.57 11.44 6.85
N LYS A 74 1.08 12.65 6.62
CA LYS A 74 1.09 13.72 7.63
C LYS A 74 -0.34 14.13 8.02
N ASN A 75 -1.23 14.24 7.03
CA ASN A 75 -2.61 14.67 7.21
C ASN A 75 -3.47 13.67 8.00
N LEU A 76 -3.02 12.41 8.18
CA LEU A 76 -3.68 11.45 9.08
C LEU A 76 -3.83 11.97 10.51
N THR A 77 -2.95 12.87 10.97
CA THR A 77 -3.04 13.49 12.29
C THR A 77 -4.25 14.42 12.46
N GLY A 78 -4.85 14.87 11.35
CA GLY A 78 -6.09 15.65 11.33
C GLY A 78 -7.37 14.83 11.57
N TYR A 79 -7.26 13.51 11.73
CA TYR A 79 -8.38 12.61 11.96
C TYR A 79 -8.27 11.95 13.34
N THR A 80 -9.41 11.82 14.02
CA THR A 80 -9.50 11.14 15.32
C THR A 80 -9.67 9.64 15.11
N LEU A 81 -8.60 8.99 14.64
CA LEU A 81 -8.58 7.55 14.36
C LEU A 81 -8.24 6.75 15.62
N THR A 82 -8.85 5.58 15.78
CA THR A 82 -8.37 4.55 16.71
C THR A 82 -6.99 4.04 16.28
N ASN A 83 -6.29 3.29 17.14
CA ASN A 83 -5.00 2.70 16.79
C ASN A 83 -5.11 1.77 15.58
N ASP A 84 -6.12 0.90 15.56
CA ASP A 84 -6.32 -0.06 14.47
C ASP A 84 -6.65 0.65 13.14
N GLU A 85 -7.48 1.69 13.16
CA GLU A 85 -7.79 2.50 11.98
C GLU A 85 -6.58 3.27 11.48
N TYR A 86 -5.81 3.87 12.39
CA TYR A 86 -4.60 4.63 12.04
C TYR A 86 -3.55 3.73 11.39
N HIS A 87 -3.29 2.54 11.97
CA HIS A 87 -2.39 1.55 11.38
C HIS A 87 -2.91 1.04 10.04
N THR A 88 -4.22 0.77 9.94
CA THR A 88 -4.84 0.35 8.68
C THR A 88 -4.69 1.41 7.60
N ALA A 89 -4.94 2.69 7.93
CA ALA A 89 -4.75 3.81 7.02
C ALA A 89 -3.29 3.91 6.54
N LEU A 90 -2.31 3.84 7.44
CA LEU A 90 -0.90 3.83 7.07
C LEU A 90 -0.54 2.69 6.11
N MET A 91 -1.01 1.47 6.38
CA MET A 91 -0.75 0.32 5.53
C MET A 91 -1.41 0.46 4.15
N LEU A 92 -2.64 0.97 4.10
CA LEU A 92 -3.33 1.23 2.83
C LEU A 92 -2.63 2.30 2.00
N LEU A 93 -2.25 3.42 2.63
CA LEU A 93 -1.50 4.49 1.99
C LEU A 93 -0.20 3.96 1.40
N PHE A 94 0.53 3.14 2.15
CA PHE A 94 1.75 2.50 1.67
C PHE A 94 1.47 1.52 0.52
N TYR A 95 0.43 0.68 0.65
CA TYR A 95 0.06 -0.30 -0.36
C TYR A 95 -0.29 0.33 -1.72
N PHE A 96 -0.95 1.48 -1.70
CA PHE A 96 -1.34 2.20 -2.90
C PHE A 96 -0.36 3.31 -3.33
N LYS A 97 0.80 3.48 -2.65
CA LYS A 97 1.71 4.61 -2.91
C LYS A 97 2.20 4.69 -4.36
N SER A 98 2.34 3.54 -5.02
CA SER A 98 2.77 3.42 -6.42
C SER A 98 1.67 2.88 -7.35
N ALA A 99 0.43 2.76 -6.85
CA ALA A 99 -0.68 2.23 -7.64
C ALA A 99 -1.28 3.31 -8.54
N PRO A 100 -1.82 2.95 -9.72
CA PRO A 100 -2.57 3.90 -10.54
C PRO A 100 -3.77 4.49 -9.79
N LYS A 101 -4.09 5.76 -10.07
CA LYS A 101 -5.20 6.48 -9.41
C LYS A 101 -6.54 5.76 -9.60
N GLU A 102 -6.77 5.17 -10.77
CA GLU A 102 -8.00 4.45 -11.11
C GLU A 102 -8.18 3.19 -10.25
N ILE A 103 -7.09 2.47 -10.00
CA ILE A 103 -7.07 1.28 -9.14
C ILE A 103 -7.33 1.69 -7.69
N THR A 104 -6.69 2.76 -7.24
CA THR A 104 -6.88 3.30 -5.89
C THR A 104 -8.34 3.76 -5.70
N SER A 105 -8.89 4.52 -6.65
CA SER A 105 -10.29 4.99 -6.60
C SER A 105 -11.29 3.83 -6.58
N MET A 106 -11.06 2.77 -7.36
CA MET A 106 -11.91 1.58 -7.37
C MET A 106 -11.97 0.93 -5.98
N HIS A 107 -10.83 0.66 -5.36
CA HIS A 107 -10.78 0.04 -4.04
C HIS A 107 -11.33 0.94 -2.94
N LEU A 108 -11.08 2.25 -3.00
CA LEU A 108 -11.68 3.19 -2.05
C LEU A 108 -13.21 3.25 -2.19
N ASN A 109 -13.73 3.20 -3.42
CA ASN A 109 -15.16 3.13 -3.66
C ASN A 109 -15.78 1.85 -3.08
N ASP A 110 -15.10 0.71 -3.23
CA ASP A 110 -15.54 -0.57 -2.64
C ASP A 110 -15.59 -0.51 -1.10
N LEU A 111 -14.59 0.12 -0.47
CA LEU A 111 -14.58 0.34 0.99
C LEU A 111 -15.73 1.25 1.46
N LEU A 112 -16.19 2.17 0.62
CA LEU A 112 -17.25 3.13 0.95
C LEU A 112 -18.67 2.58 0.67
N CYS A 113 -18.85 1.66 -0.29
CA CYS A 113 -20.16 1.27 -0.82
C CYS A 113 -20.94 0.18 -0.03
N GLY A 114 -20.53 -0.19 1.19
CA GLY A 114 -21.07 -1.37 1.89
C GLY A 114 -22.34 -1.22 2.73
N ARG A 115 -23.38 -0.47 2.33
CA ARG A 115 -24.53 -0.20 3.24
C ARG A 115 -25.98 -0.41 2.74
N ASN A 116 -26.21 -1.00 1.57
CA ASN A 116 -27.56 -1.05 1.00
C ASN A 116 -28.34 -2.37 1.21
N SER A 117 -27.69 -3.51 1.45
CA SER A 117 -28.36 -4.78 1.78
C SER A 117 -27.47 -5.73 2.60
N PHE A 118 -28.06 -6.70 3.33
CA PHE A 118 -27.31 -7.62 4.21
C PHE A 118 -26.30 -8.51 3.46
N ILE A 119 -26.65 -9.01 2.27
CA ILE A 119 -25.78 -9.89 1.47
C ILE A 119 -24.63 -9.08 0.84
N GLU A 120 -24.92 -7.90 0.30
CA GLU A 120 -23.90 -6.99 -0.25
C GLU A 120 -22.97 -6.49 0.86
N ASN A 121 -23.49 -6.25 2.06
CA ASN A 121 -22.68 -5.86 3.21
C ASN A 121 -21.66 -6.94 3.57
N LYS A 122 -22.06 -8.22 3.65
CA LYS A 122 -21.11 -9.31 3.95
C LYS A 122 -20.02 -9.50 2.89
N MET A 123 -20.37 -9.32 1.61
CA MET A 123 -19.39 -9.38 0.53
C MET A 123 -18.42 -8.19 0.59
N ALA A 124 -18.93 -6.98 0.86
CA ALA A 124 -18.12 -5.78 1.03
C ALA A 124 -17.19 -5.90 2.26
N GLU A 125 -17.69 -6.38 3.39
CA GLU A 125 -16.89 -6.65 4.60
C GLU A 125 -15.75 -7.66 4.31
N THR A 126 -16.05 -8.73 3.57
CA THR A 126 -15.06 -9.74 3.20
C THR A 126 -13.99 -9.15 2.26
N ALA A 127 -14.40 -8.36 1.27
CA ALA A 127 -13.49 -7.69 0.36
C ALA A 127 -12.57 -6.69 1.08
N ALA A 128 -13.13 -5.88 1.98
CA ALA A 128 -12.39 -4.93 2.81
C ALA A 128 -11.37 -5.65 3.69
N GLY A 129 -11.78 -6.71 4.39
CA GLY A 129 -10.88 -7.52 5.22
C GLY A 129 -9.74 -8.14 4.41
N ASN A 130 -10.04 -8.67 3.20
CA ASN A 130 -9.01 -9.20 2.30
C ASN A 130 -8.02 -8.13 1.85
N LEU A 131 -8.48 -6.93 1.51
CA LEU A 131 -7.63 -5.82 1.12
C LEU A 131 -6.69 -5.41 2.26
N TYR A 132 -7.21 -5.30 3.49
CA TYR A 132 -6.39 -4.94 4.66
C TYR A 132 -5.32 -5.99 4.96
N LEU A 133 -5.67 -7.28 4.83
CA LEU A 133 -4.70 -8.37 4.95
C LEU A 133 -3.62 -8.33 3.86
N GLN A 134 -3.97 -7.97 2.62
CA GLN A 134 -3.00 -7.80 1.54
C GLN A 134 -2.06 -6.62 1.82
N ALA A 135 -2.59 -5.48 2.25
CA ALA A 135 -1.80 -4.31 2.62
C ALA A 135 -0.81 -4.64 3.76
N GLN A 136 -1.26 -5.35 4.80
CA GLN A 136 -0.41 -5.80 5.90
C GLN A 136 0.71 -6.74 5.44
N LYS A 137 0.40 -7.73 4.59
CA LYS A 137 1.39 -8.67 4.03
C LYS A 137 2.43 -7.93 3.19
N HIS A 138 1.98 -7.01 2.34
CA HIS A 138 2.87 -6.19 1.53
C HIS A 138 3.79 -5.35 2.41
N PHE A 139 3.23 -4.62 3.38
CA PHE A 139 4.01 -3.82 4.34
C PHE A 139 5.07 -4.65 5.08
N THR A 140 4.68 -5.82 5.58
CA THR A 140 5.59 -6.73 6.30
C THR A 140 6.69 -7.28 5.38
N SER A 141 6.36 -7.56 4.12
CA SER A 141 7.32 -8.03 3.11
C SER A 141 8.36 -6.95 2.79
N GLU A 142 7.91 -5.71 2.55
CA GLU A 142 8.79 -4.58 2.25
C GLU A 142 9.72 -4.26 3.42
N LEU A 143 9.20 -4.23 4.65
CA LEU A 143 10.03 -4.10 5.85
C LEU A 143 11.06 -5.23 5.95
N GLY A 144 10.66 -6.46 5.62
CA GLY A 144 11.56 -7.60 5.57
C GLY A 144 12.65 -7.47 4.50
N ARG A 145 12.33 -6.87 3.34
CA ARG A 145 13.31 -6.55 2.29
C ARG A 145 14.31 -5.50 2.77
N GLU A 146 13.82 -4.38 3.30
CA GLU A 146 14.66 -3.26 3.78
C GLU A 146 15.64 -3.70 4.88
N ARG A 147 15.23 -4.62 5.77
CA ARG A 147 16.12 -5.24 6.76
C ARG A 147 17.25 -6.06 6.14
N ARG A 148 16.94 -6.85 5.10
CA ARG A 148 17.96 -7.65 4.41
C ARG A 148 18.93 -6.78 3.63
N GLU A 149 18.44 -5.70 3.03
CA GLU A 149 19.25 -4.77 2.24
C GLU A 149 20.20 -3.94 3.12
N THR A 150 19.76 -3.55 4.31
CA THR A 150 20.59 -2.78 5.26
C THR A 150 21.45 -3.66 6.17
N GLY A 151 21.09 -4.94 6.36
CA GLY A 151 21.73 -5.83 7.33
C GLY A 151 21.30 -5.58 8.78
N CYS A 152 20.38 -4.65 9.00
CA CYS A 152 19.88 -4.27 10.32
C CYS A 152 18.53 -4.94 10.60
N ASN A 153 18.32 -5.43 11.82
CA ASN A 153 17.04 -6.01 12.24
C ASN A 153 16.13 -4.99 12.92
N ASP A 154 16.68 -3.93 13.52
CA ASP A 154 15.90 -2.90 14.19
C ASP A 154 15.28 -1.92 13.17
N ALA A 155 13.98 -1.64 13.31
CA ALA A 155 13.28 -0.79 12.34
C ALA A 155 13.71 0.68 12.42
N VAL A 156 14.11 1.17 13.60
CA VAL A 156 14.64 2.53 13.77
C VAL A 156 15.96 2.65 13.03
N GLU A 157 16.83 1.67 13.18
CA GLU A 157 18.10 1.61 12.47
C GLU A 157 17.91 1.51 10.95
N VAL A 158 17.02 0.63 10.47
CA VAL A 158 16.69 0.53 9.04
C VAL A 158 16.14 1.85 8.49
N ALA A 159 15.34 2.58 9.27
CA ALA A 159 14.79 3.88 8.86
C ALA A 159 15.87 4.95 8.64
N VAL A 160 17.05 4.84 9.26
CA VAL A 160 18.18 5.78 9.02
C VAL A 160 18.74 5.64 7.60
N TYR A 161 18.66 4.44 7.04
CA TYR A 161 19.23 4.10 5.73
C TYR A 161 18.19 4.07 4.59
N THR A 162 16.92 4.35 4.88
CA THR A 162 15.83 4.26 3.90
C THR A 162 15.13 5.60 3.70
N GLU A 163 14.40 5.74 2.59
CA GLU A 163 13.62 6.94 2.30
C GLU A 163 12.48 7.16 3.32
N LYS A 164 12.02 8.42 3.48
CA LYS A 164 10.95 8.79 4.44
C LYS A 164 9.57 8.15 4.14
N GLY A 165 9.42 7.47 3.01
CA GLY A 165 8.22 6.72 2.62
C GLY A 165 8.42 5.21 2.54
N SER A 166 9.51 4.71 3.12
CA SER A 166 9.82 3.28 3.28
C SER A 166 8.90 2.62 4.32
N ALA A 167 8.83 1.29 4.32
CA ALA A 167 8.07 0.56 5.34
C ALA A 167 8.66 0.80 6.74
N ALA A 168 9.99 0.81 6.88
CA ALA A 168 10.68 1.08 8.13
C ALA A 168 10.41 2.49 8.67
N SER A 169 10.45 3.51 7.82
CA SER A 169 10.18 4.89 8.26
C SER A 169 8.73 5.09 8.67
N LEU A 170 7.77 4.49 7.95
CA LEU A 170 6.35 4.53 8.34
C LEU A 170 6.06 3.70 9.58
N LEU A 171 6.80 2.61 9.81
CA LEU A 171 6.64 1.80 11.01
C LEU A 171 6.90 2.62 12.28
N LEU A 172 7.75 3.65 12.21
CA LEU A 172 7.98 4.56 13.34
C LEU A 172 6.76 5.40 13.69
N LEU A 173 5.82 5.58 12.75
CA LEU A 173 4.59 6.32 12.95
C LEU A 173 3.49 5.48 13.59
N PHE A 174 3.62 4.15 13.59
CA PHE A 174 2.61 3.29 14.20
C PHE A 174 2.46 3.63 15.68
N ARG A 175 1.24 3.96 16.09
CA ARG A 175 0.90 4.20 17.49
C ARG A 175 1.12 2.94 18.32
N GLN A 176 1.79 3.09 19.45
CA GLN A 176 1.93 2.02 20.43
C GLN A 176 0.64 1.87 21.23
N ASN A 177 0.22 0.64 21.47
CA ASN A 177 -0.81 0.41 22.49
C ASN A 177 -0.22 0.68 23.88
N GLU A 178 -1.06 1.09 24.83
CA GLU A 178 -0.62 1.47 26.18
C GLU A 178 0.15 0.34 26.89
N THR A 179 -0.28 -0.91 26.69
CA THR A 179 0.37 -2.09 27.26
C THR A 179 1.81 -2.24 26.78
N ASP A 180 2.08 -2.01 25.49
CA ASP A 180 3.41 -2.13 24.91
C ASP A 180 4.33 -0.99 25.35
N GLN A 181 3.77 0.20 25.62
CA GLN A 181 4.49 1.30 26.25
C GLN A 181 4.88 0.95 27.69
N ILE A 182 3.94 0.42 28.48
CA ILE A 182 4.18 0.00 29.86
C ILE A 182 5.24 -1.11 29.93
N LEU A 183 5.21 -2.05 28.98
CA LEU A 183 6.14 -3.17 28.92
C LEU A 183 7.48 -2.84 28.25
N GLY A 184 7.70 -1.58 27.81
CA GLY A 184 8.94 -1.15 27.18
C GLY A 184 9.31 -1.95 25.93
N LYS A 185 8.31 -2.46 25.19
CA LYS A 185 8.56 -3.32 24.03
C LYS A 185 9.20 -2.54 22.89
N THR A 186 10.00 -3.26 22.10
CA THR A 186 10.60 -2.74 20.87
C THR A 186 9.52 -2.18 19.94
N PRO A 187 9.74 -1.00 19.32
CA PRO A 187 8.67 -0.32 18.63
C PRO A 187 7.95 -1.13 17.54
N ASN A 188 6.61 -1.17 17.61
CA ASN A 188 5.64 -1.35 16.52
C ASN A 188 5.64 -2.65 15.70
N LEU A 189 6.60 -3.55 15.87
CA LEU A 189 6.67 -4.80 15.11
C LEU A 189 5.55 -5.78 15.43
N THR A 190 5.17 -5.87 16.71
CA THR A 190 4.04 -6.68 17.15
C THR A 190 2.71 -6.04 16.73
N ASN A 191 2.68 -4.70 16.71
CA ASN A 191 1.48 -3.91 16.38
C ASN A 191 1.03 -4.11 14.94
N ILE A 192 1.96 -4.23 13.97
CA ILE A 192 1.60 -4.56 12.58
C ILE A 192 0.75 -5.83 12.55
N ARG A 193 1.13 -6.88 13.28
CA ARG A 193 0.50 -8.21 13.23
C ARG A 193 -0.80 -8.28 14.03
N SER A 194 -0.99 -7.40 15.00
CA SER A 194 -2.13 -7.44 15.92
C SER A 194 -3.28 -6.50 15.54
N VAL A 195 -3.17 -5.79 14.41
CA VAL A 195 -4.23 -4.87 13.96
C VAL A 195 -5.56 -5.61 13.82
N LYS A 196 -6.59 -5.12 14.49
CA LYS A 196 -7.92 -5.74 14.53
C LYS A 196 -8.78 -5.29 13.34
N PHE A 197 -8.47 -5.81 12.15
CA PHE A 197 -9.21 -5.46 10.93
C PHE A 197 -10.72 -5.67 11.02
N ASP A 198 -11.18 -6.69 11.75
CA ASP A 198 -12.62 -6.94 11.95
C ASP A 198 -13.33 -5.72 12.56
N GLN A 199 -12.68 -4.99 13.46
CA GLN A 199 -13.24 -3.79 14.08
C GLN A 199 -13.31 -2.64 13.08
N VAL A 200 -12.23 -2.44 12.31
CA VAL A 200 -12.15 -1.41 11.26
C VAL A 200 -13.19 -1.65 10.16
N VAL A 201 -13.45 -2.90 9.81
CA VAL A 201 -14.42 -3.28 8.77
C VAL A 201 -15.87 -3.13 9.26
N LYS A 202 -16.20 -3.69 10.43
CA LYS A 202 -17.59 -3.76 10.91
C LYS A 202 -18.08 -2.48 11.57
N GLY A 203 -17.18 -1.71 12.17
CA GLY A 203 -17.50 -0.52 12.93
C GLY A 203 -16.50 0.61 12.71
N PRO A 204 -16.23 1.03 11.45
CA PRO A 204 -15.36 2.17 11.21
C PRO A 204 -15.96 3.43 11.84
N SER A 205 -15.10 4.22 12.46
CA SER A 205 -15.44 5.54 12.97
C SER A 205 -15.81 6.49 11.82
N GLY A 206 -16.59 7.53 12.16
CA GLY A 206 -16.92 8.58 11.19
C GLY A 206 -15.68 9.28 10.61
N ASP A 207 -14.64 9.45 11.41
CA ASP A 207 -13.38 10.08 10.97
C ASP A 207 -12.57 9.17 10.03
N TYR A 208 -12.59 7.85 10.23
CA TYR A 208 -11.99 6.92 9.27
C TYR A 208 -12.72 6.92 7.92
N ILE A 209 -14.06 6.96 7.94
CA ILE A 209 -14.86 7.11 6.72
C ILE A 209 -14.57 8.46 6.03
N ARG A 210 -14.48 9.56 6.80
CA ARG A 210 -14.12 10.87 6.26
C ARG A 210 -12.76 10.84 5.55
N PHE A 211 -11.75 10.23 6.18
CA PHE A 211 -10.44 10.02 5.56
C PHE A 211 -10.54 9.29 4.21
N LEU A 212 -11.30 8.19 4.15
CA LEU A 212 -11.46 7.44 2.90
C LEU A 212 -12.17 8.25 1.82
N ILE A 213 -13.16 9.07 2.17
CA ILE A 213 -13.87 9.97 1.24
C ILE A 213 -12.93 11.06 0.71
N ASP A 214 -12.19 11.73 1.60
CA ASP A 214 -11.26 12.80 1.24
C ASP A 214 -10.17 12.25 0.31
N TRP A 215 -9.66 11.05 0.61
CA TRP A 215 -8.73 10.36 -0.26
C TRP A 215 -9.35 10.01 -1.61
N HIS A 216 -10.54 9.41 -1.62
CA HIS A 216 -11.24 9.06 -2.85
C HIS A 216 -11.49 10.27 -3.77
N ASN A 217 -11.86 11.42 -3.19
CA ASN A 217 -12.10 12.65 -3.94
C ASN A 217 -10.80 13.20 -4.55
N SER A 218 -9.70 13.18 -3.81
CA SER A 218 -8.41 13.68 -4.29
C SER A 218 -7.76 12.83 -5.40
N VAL A 219 -8.11 11.55 -5.53
CA VAL A 219 -7.61 10.70 -6.64
C VAL A 219 -8.46 10.78 -7.90
N ARG A 220 -9.66 11.37 -7.82
CA ARG A 220 -10.57 11.56 -8.97
C ARG A 220 -10.42 12.92 -9.66
N GLN A 221 -9.80 13.89 -8.99
CA GLN A 221 -9.45 15.21 -9.52
C GLN A 221 -8.10 15.14 -10.27
#